data_AF-A0A183FCE9-F1
#
_entry.id   AF-A0A183FCE9-F1
#
_cell.length_a   1.000
_cell.length_b   1.000
_cell.length_c   1.000
_cell.angle_alpha   90.00
_cell.angle_beta   90.00
_cell.angle_gamma   90.00
#
_symmetry.space_group_name_H-M   'P 1'
#
loop_
_entity.id
_entity.type
_entity.pdbx_description
1 polymer ?
#
loop_
_entity_poly.entity_id
_entity_poly.type
_entity_poly.pdbx_seq_one_letter_code
_entity_poly.pdbx_strand_id
1 'polypeptide(L)'
;MSVTSHGDAGRAASHGFSVAELPTGESTRNMSQMNNLEDEFQRLCGGSDEASGVMQVCDRLEKSIKDAETLVRAEVSKRWRSGNPEREAIEAAGRRGTEEALKFLPSLRVECKKGLVLTKWVDVVLSSVDCHGREEFVDRLDAMLQREEAFATLAAEKKWQLEELPCKLFEMVRSNSVLQE
;
A
#
# COMPACT_ATOMS: atom_id res chain seq x y z
N MET A 1 11.25 62.22 49.28
CA MET A 1 12.36 61.24 49.26
C MET A 1 11.75 59.95 48.73
N SER A 2 11.81 59.62 47.43
CA SER A 2 12.96 59.00 46.72
C SER A 2 13.37 57.71 47.46
N VAL A 3 13.38 56.48 46.91
CA VAL A 3 13.74 55.97 45.57
C VAL A 3 13.15 54.55 45.36
N THR A 4 13.07 54.17 44.08
CA THR A 4 12.66 52.98 43.30
C THR A 4 13.16 51.56 43.68
N SER A 5 12.48 50.52 43.17
CA SER A 5 13.03 49.37 42.38
C SER A 5 11.92 48.32 42.12
N HIS A 6 11.42 48.13 40.89
CA HIS A 6 11.85 47.19 39.83
C HIS A 6 11.64 45.68 40.12
N GLY A 7 10.93 45.01 39.20
CA GLY A 7 10.77 43.55 39.15
C GLY A 7 9.64 43.10 38.21
N ASP A 8 9.87 43.24 36.90
CA ASP A 8 9.03 42.76 35.81
C ASP A 8 9.47 41.33 35.42
N ALA A 9 8.53 40.40 35.22
CA ALA A 9 8.79 39.11 34.57
C ALA A 9 7.47 38.53 34.02
N GLY A 10 7.32 38.66 32.69
CA GLY A 10 6.16 38.26 31.91
C GLY A 10 5.81 36.78 32.04
N ARG A 11 4.50 36.54 32.18
CA ARG A 11 3.89 35.21 32.20
C ARG A 11 3.40 34.86 30.80
N ALA A 12 4.04 33.87 30.19
CA ALA A 12 3.67 33.32 28.89
C ALA A 12 2.26 32.72 28.93
N ALA A 13 1.40 33.14 28.00
CA ALA A 13 0.09 32.55 27.74
C ALA A 13 0.27 31.26 26.94
N SER A 14 -0.19 30.14 27.49
CA SER A 14 -0.34 28.88 26.77
C SER A 14 -1.66 28.91 26.01
N HIS A 15 -1.58 28.85 24.68
CA HIS A 15 -2.73 28.58 23.84
C HIS A 15 -3.06 27.09 23.90
N GLY A 16 -4.25 26.77 24.43
CA GLY A 16 -4.83 25.43 24.38
C GLY A 16 -5.19 25.06 22.94
N PHE A 17 -4.69 23.91 22.51
CA PHE A 17 -5.02 23.28 21.23
C PHE A 17 -6.31 22.48 21.41
N SER A 18 -7.44 22.97 20.89
CA SER A 18 -8.68 22.18 20.82
C SER A 18 -8.54 21.11 19.74
N VAL A 19 -8.53 19.85 20.16
CA VAL A 19 -8.65 18.68 19.28
C VAL A 19 -10.11 18.59 18.84
N ALA A 20 -10.37 18.78 17.55
CA ALA A 20 -11.68 18.54 16.98
C ALA A 20 -11.98 17.03 17.00
N GLU A 21 -13.05 16.64 17.69
CA GLU A 21 -13.62 15.30 17.65
C GLU A 21 -14.08 14.98 16.22
N LEU A 22 -13.54 13.91 15.64
CA LEU A 22 -13.95 13.36 14.35
C LEU A 22 -15.27 12.60 14.50
N PRO A 23 -16.28 12.84 13.65
CA PRO A 23 -17.55 12.13 13.73
C PRO A 23 -17.38 10.67 13.30
N THR A 24 -17.81 9.75 14.16
CA THR A 24 -18.00 8.31 13.88
C THR A 24 -19.16 8.13 12.89
N GLY A 25 -18.86 8.26 11.60
CA GLY A 25 -19.78 8.02 10.49
C GLY A 25 -19.65 6.61 9.92
N GLU A 26 -20.56 5.75 10.38
CA GLU A 26 -21.25 4.63 9.71
C GLU A 26 -20.57 3.79 8.59
N SER A 27 -20.62 2.49 8.86
CA SER A 27 -20.12 1.30 8.15
C SER A 27 -20.78 0.99 6.78
N THR A 28 -21.09 2.00 5.96
CA THR A 28 -21.73 1.79 4.64
C THR A 28 -20.77 2.00 3.46
N ARG A 29 -19.56 2.52 3.71
CA ARG A 29 -18.56 2.84 2.68
C ARG A 29 -17.74 1.64 2.19
N ASN A 30 -17.84 0.49 2.86
CA ASN A 30 -16.96 -0.65 2.61
C ASN A 30 -17.44 -1.61 1.50
N MET A 31 -18.75 -1.73 1.22
CA MET A 31 -19.22 -2.67 0.20
C MET A 31 -18.94 -2.19 -1.23
N SER A 32 -19.07 -0.90 -1.52
CA SER A 32 -18.85 -0.38 -2.88
C SER A 32 -17.38 -0.41 -3.31
N GLN A 33 -16.45 -0.24 -2.36
CA GLN A 33 -15.01 -0.40 -2.62
C GLN A 33 -14.62 -1.86 -2.83
N MET A 34 -15.26 -2.81 -2.14
CA MET A 34 -14.99 -4.25 -2.29
C MET A 34 -15.35 -4.75 -3.70
N ASN A 35 -16.47 -4.29 -4.26
CA ASN A 35 -16.91 -4.72 -5.60
C ASN A 35 -15.98 -4.19 -6.70
N ASN A 36 -15.50 -2.96 -6.59
CA ASN A 36 -14.57 -2.37 -7.55
C ASN A 36 -13.22 -3.11 -7.59
N LEU A 37 -12.73 -3.56 -6.42
CA LEU A 37 -11.49 -4.34 -6.32
C LEU A 37 -11.60 -5.72 -6.96
N GLU A 38 -12.76 -6.37 -6.88
CA GLU A 38 -12.98 -7.68 -7.50
C GLU A 38 -13.00 -7.58 -9.03
N ASP A 39 -13.67 -6.57 -9.57
CA ASP A 39 -13.73 -6.32 -11.01
C ASP A 39 -12.33 -5.94 -11.56
N GLU A 40 -11.58 -5.11 -10.83
CA GLU A 40 -10.22 -4.75 -11.20
C GLU A 40 -9.25 -5.94 -11.08
N PHE A 41 -9.42 -6.79 -10.06
CA PHE A 41 -8.69 -8.05 -9.92
C PHE A 41 -8.99 -8.99 -11.09
N GLN A 42 -10.27 -9.17 -11.46
CA GLN A 42 -10.63 -10.04 -12.57
C GLN A 42 -10.07 -9.52 -13.91
N ARG A 43 -10.08 -8.18 -14.10
CA ARG A 43 -9.52 -7.51 -15.29
C ARG A 43 -8.00 -7.66 -15.39
N LEU A 44 -7.27 -7.51 -14.30
CA LEU A 44 -5.79 -7.50 -14.30
C LEU A 44 -5.17 -8.89 -14.08
N CYS A 45 -5.86 -9.76 -13.33
CA CYS A 45 -5.30 -10.98 -12.76
C CYS A 45 -6.11 -12.25 -13.08
N GLY A 46 -7.30 -12.14 -13.69
CA GLY A 46 -8.29 -13.22 -13.85
C GLY A 46 -7.89 -14.43 -14.73
N GLY A 47 -6.61 -14.61 -15.04
CA GLY A 47 -6.11 -15.72 -15.85
C GLY A 47 -4.62 -16.05 -15.70
N SER A 48 -3.91 -15.52 -14.69
CA SER A 48 -2.48 -15.84 -14.51
C SER A 48 -2.25 -16.96 -13.48
N ASP A 49 -1.28 -17.83 -13.77
CA ASP A 49 -0.85 -18.91 -12.87
C ASP A 49 -0.34 -18.37 -11.51
N GLU A 50 0.19 -17.15 -11.50
CA GLU A 50 0.66 -16.45 -10.29
C GLU A 50 -0.51 -16.05 -9.39
N ALA A 51 -1.60 -15.54 -9.97
CA ALA A 51 -2.82 -15.22 -9.24
C ALA A 51 -3.47 -16.47 -8.65
N SER A 52 -3.44 -17.59 -9.41
CA SER A 52 -3.83 -18.91 -8.92
C SER A 52 -2.94 -19.37 -7.75
N GLY A 53 -1.62 -19.20 -7.85
CA GLY A 53 -0.66 -19.63 -6.83
C GLY A 53 -0.81 -18.92 -5.48
N VAL A 54 -1.02 -17.60 -5.48
CA VAL A 54 -1.21 -16.81 -4.25
C VAL A 54 -2.55 -17.16 -3.59
N MET A 55 -3.62 -17.33 -4.37
CA MET A 55 -4.92 -17.73 -3.81
C MET A 55 -4.88 -19.15 -3.22
N GLN A 56 -4.13 -20.08 -3.82
CA GLN A 56 -3.89 -21.41 -3.26
C GLN A 56 -3.21 -21.39 -1.89
N VAL A 57 -2.47 -20.33 -1.53
CA VAL A 57 -1.89 -20.21 -0.18
C VAL A 57 -2.99 -20.07 0.87
N CYS A 58 -4.02 -19.26 0.59
CA CYS A 58 -5.16 -19.10 1.49
C CYS A 58 -5.94 -20.41 1.65
N ASP A 59 -6.12 -21.17 0.58
CA ASP A 59 -6.83 -22.45 0.62
C ASP A 59 -6.03 -23.53 1.38
N ARG A 60 -4.71 -23.55 1.21
CA ARG A 60 -3.81 -24.42 1.97
C ARG A 60 -3.81 -24.05 3.46
N LEU A 61 -3.83 -22.77 3.79
CA LEU A 61 -3.93 -22.30 5.17
C LEU A 61 -5.27 -22.70 5.80
N GLU A 62 -6.38 -22.51 5.09
CA GLU A 62 -7.71 -22.94 5.53
C GLU A 62 -7.74 -24.44 5.85
N LYS A 63 -7.20 -25.25 4.95
CA LYS A 63 -7.08 -26.69 5.16
C LYS A 63 -6.22 -27.00 6.39
N SER A 64 -5.05 -26.37 6.52
CA SER A 64 -4.15 -26.60 7.65
C SER A 64 -4.79 -26.26 9.00
N ILE A 65 -5.59 -25.21 9.07
CA ILE A 65 -6.34 -24.82 10.28
C ILE A 65 -7.33 -25.92 10.67
N LYS A 66 -8.10 -26.45 9.70
CA LYS A 66 -9.09 -27.52 9.91
C LYS A 66 -8.42 -28.87 10.26
N ASP A 67 -7.30 -29.17 9.63
CA ASP A 67 -6.52 -30.39 9.89
C ASP A 67 -5.96 -30.36 11.33
N ALA A 68 -5.54 -29.20 11.84
CA ALA A 68 -5.10 -29.06 13.22
C ALA A 68 -6.21 -29.39 14.23
N GLU A 69 -7.44 -28.91 14.02
CA GLU A 69 -8.59 -29.26 14.87
C GLU A 69 -8.85 -30.77 14.86
N THR A 70 -8.77 -31.38 13.68
CA THR A 70 -8.98 -32.82 13.48
C THR A 70 -7.94 -33.64 14.25
N LEU A 71 -6.67 -33.22 14.22
CA LEU A 71 -5.59 -33.85 14.98
C LEU A 71 -5.80 -33.73 16.50
N VAL A 72 -6.22 -32.55 16.97
CA VAL A 72 -6.57 -32.35 18.39
C VAL A 72 -7.68 -33.31 18.81
N ARG A 73 -8.77 -33.39 18.03
CA ARG A 73 -9.89 -34.29 18.31
C ARG A 73 -9.49 -35.76 18.32
N ALA A 74 -8.63 -36.16 17.37
CA ALA A 74 -8.11 -37.52 17.30
C ALA A 74 -7.26 -37.87 18.53
N GLU A 75 -6.38 -36.96 18.97
CA GLU A 75 -5.53 -37.18 20.14
C GLU A 75 -6.32 -37.24 21.45
N VAL A 76 -7.29 -36.34 21.63
CA VAL A 76 -8.18 -36.34 22.81
C VAL A 76 -9.01 -37.63 22.86
N SER A 77 -9.48 -38.12 21.70
CA SER A 77 -10.27 -39.36 21.61
C SER A 77 -9.49 -40.61 22.01
N LYS A 78 -8.15 -40.61 21.93
CA LYS A 78 -7.31 -41.73 22.41
C LYS A 78 -7.29 -41.83 23.93
N ARG A 79 -7.45 -40.70 24.63
CA ARG A 79 -7.30 -40.62 26.09
C ARG A 79 -8.64 -40.64 26.82
N TRP A 80 -9.68 -40.04 26.25
CA TRP A 80 -10.96 -39.85 26.91
C TRP A 80 -12.15 -40.30 26.05
N ARG A 81 -13.11 -40.99 26.69
CA ARG A 81 -14.40 -41.33 26.07
C ARG A 81 -15.27 -40.09 25.89
N SER A 82 -16.16 -40.13 24.92
CA SER A 82 -17.18 -39.10 24.72
C SER A 82 -18.01 -38.90 25.99
N GLY A 83 -18.38 -37.65 26.30
CA GLY A 83 -19.08 -37.30 27.53
C GLY A 83 -18.18 -37.06 28.75
N ASN A 84 -16.87 -37.28 28.64
CA ASN A 84 -15.93 -36.84 29.68
C ASN A 84 -15.78 -35.30 29.64
N PRO A 85 -15.91 -34.58 30.78
CA PRO A 85 -15.90 -33.13 30.79
C PRO A 85 -14.56 -32.51 30.34
N GLU A 86 -13.43 -33.16 30.59
CA GLU A 86 -12.11 -32.68 30.15
C GLU A 86 -11.97 -32.75 28.63
N ARG A 87 -12.44 -33.86 28.04
CA ARG A 87 -12.51 -34.01 26.58
C ARG A 87 -13.36 -32.92 25.94
N GLU A 88 -14.58 -32.74 26.43
CA GLU A 88 -15.51 -31.73 25.89
C GLU A 88 -14.92 -30.32 25.99
N ALA A 89 -14.23 -30.01 27.10
CA ALA A 89 -13.57 -28.73 27.29
C ALA A 89 -12.43 -28.48 26.28
N ILE A 90 -11.57 -29.49 26.04
CA ILE A 90 -10.47 -29.38 25.07
C ILE A 90 -11.01 -29.29 23.64
N GLU A 91 -11.97 -30.14 23.26
CA GLU A 91 -12.57 -30.08 21.92
C GLU A 91 -13.29 -28.75 21.68
N ALA A 92 -13.99 -28.20 22.69
CA ALA A 92 -14.61 -26.89 22.60
C ALA A 92 -13.55 -25.77 22.46
N ALA A 93 -12.43 -25.86 23.17
CA ALA A 93 -11.32 -24.92 23.00
C ALA A 93 -10.72 -25.01 21.59
N GLY A 94 -10.53 -26.22 21.04
CA GLY A 94 -10.06 -26.46 19.68
C GLY A 94 -11.00 -25.88 18.62
N ARG A 95 -12.32 -26.09 18.76
CA ARG A 95 -13.34 -25.47 17.89
C ARG A 95 -13.27 -23.96 17.92
N ARG A 96 -13.25 -23.34 19.11
CA ARG A 96 -13.13 -21.89 19.25
C ARG A 96 -11.85 -21.35 18.62
N GLY A 97 -10.71 -21.99 18.86
CA GLY A 97 -9.44 -21.58 18.25
C GLY A 97 -9.47 -21.66 16.73
N THR A 98 -10.10 -22.70 16.19
CA THR A 98 -10.29 -22.89 14.74
C THR A 98 -11.20 -21.80 14.16
N GLU A 99 -12.34 -21.54 14.81
CA GLU A 99 -13.27 -20.48 14.42
C GLU A 99 -12.59 -19.10 14.43
N GLU A 100 -11.85 -18.75 15.49
CA GLU A 100 -11.09 -17.50 15.55
C GLU A 100 -10.03 -17.42 14.44
N ALA A 101 -9.27 -18.49 14.18
CA ALA A 101 -8.28 -18.52 13.12
C ALA A 101 -8.91 -18.31 11.73
N LEU A 102 -10.06 -18.94 11.47
CA LEU A 102 -10.78 -18.81 10.20
C LEU A 102 -11.33 -17.39 9.96
N LYS A 103 -11.60 -16.59 11.02
CA LYS A 103 -12.04 -15.19 10.87
C LYS A 103 -10.99 -14.30 10.19
N PHE A 104 -9.70 -14.65 10.25
CA PHE A 104 -8.64 -13.85 9.62
C PHE A 104 -8.49 -14.14 8.11
N LEU A 105 -8.98 -15.29 7.62
CA LEU A 105 -8.81 -15.69 6.22
C LEU A 105 -9.45 -14.74 5.21
N PRO A 106 -10.67 -14.21 5.41
CA PRO A 106 -11.24 -13.23 4.48
C PRO A 106 -10.36 -12.00 4.31
N SER A 107 -9.84 -11.43 5.41
CA SER A 107 -8.94 -10.28 5.36
C SER A 107 -7.64 -10.63 4.65
N LEU A 108 -7.04 -11.78 4.93
CA LEU A 108 -5.83 -12.23 4.24
C LEU A 108 -6.06 -12.40 2.73
N ARG A 109 -7.19 -13.00 2.32
CA ARG A 109 -7.56 -13.15 0.90
C ARG A 109 -7.66 -11.79 0.20
N VAL A 110 -8.25 -10.78 0.87
CA VAL A 110 -8.34 -9.42 0.33
C VAL A 110 -6.95 -8.80 0.16
N GLU A 111 -6.07 -8.91 1.16
CA GLU A 111 -4.71 -8.39 1.07
C GLU A 111 -3.88 -9.10 -0.01
N CYS A 112 -4.05 -10.42 -0.17
CA CYS A 112 -3.47 -11.18 -1.27
C CYS A 112 -3.92 -10.65 -2.64
N LYS A 113 -5.23 -10.39 -2.83
CA LYS A 113 -5.77 -9.80 -4.06
C LYS A 113 -5.19 -8.41 -4.33
N LYS A 114 -5.11 -7.55 -3.32
CA LYS A 114 -4.48 -6.23 -3.43
C LYS A 114 -3.01 -6.32 -3.85
N GLY A 115 -2.25 -7.23 -3.25
CA GLY A 115 -0.85 -7.46 -3.59
C GLY A 115 -0.66 -7.91 -5.05
N LEU A 116 -1.54 -8.77 -5.55
CA LEU A 116 -1.53 -9.19 -6.96
C LEU A 116 -1.83 -8.03 -7.90
N VAL A 117 -2.86 -7.23 -7.60
CA VAL A 117 -3.21 -6.03 -8.37
C VAL A 117 -2.04 -5.04 -8.41
N LEU A 118 -1.40 -4.78 -7.27
CA LEU A 118 -0.24 -3.89 -7.19
C LEU A 118 0.93 -4.41 -8.02
N THR A 119 1.20 -5.71 -7.99
CA THR A 119 2.27 -6.33 -8.78
C THR A 119 2.04 -6.12 -10.27
N LYS A 120 0.82 -6.35 -10.77
CA LYS A 120 0.49 -6.09 -12.18
C LYS A 120 0.55 -4.61 -12.54
N TRP A 121 0.15 -3.73 -11.65
CA TRP A 121 0.31 -2.29 -11.87
C TRP A 121 1.78 -1.87 -11.96
N VAL A 122 2.67 -2.46 -11.17
CA VAL A 122 4.11 -2.24 -11.32
C VAL A 122 4.59 -2.67 -12.71
N ASP A 123 4.17 -3.83 -13.20
CA ASP A 123 4.53 -4.30 -14.55
C ASP A 123 4.04 -3.34 -15.65
N VAL A 124 2.81 -2.82 -15.51
CA VAL A 124 2.25 -1.82 -16.43
C VAL A 124 3.06 -0.52 -16.42
N VAL A 125 3.41 -0.02 -15.23
CA VAL A 125 4.20 1.20 -15.09
C VAL A 125 5.58 1.02 -15.71
N LEU A 126 6.28 -0.07 -15.38
CA LEU A 126 7.58 -0.39 -15.98
C LEU A 126 7.50 -0.47 -17.52
N SER A 127 6.47 -1.12 -18.05
CA SER A 127 6.27 -1.24 -19.50
C SER A 127 6.00 0.11 -20.19
N SER A 128 5.28 1.03 -19.53
CA SER A 128 4.91 2.33 -20.10
C SER A 128 6.10 3.27 -20.32
N VAL A 129 7.20 3.02 -19.61
CA VAL A 129 8.47 3.76 -19.69
C VAL A 129 9.59 2.91 -20.29
N ASP A 130 9.22 1.76 -20.88
CA ASP A 130 10.12 0.82 -21.54
C ASP A 130 11.29 0.39 -20.64
N CYS A 131 10.97 0.05 -19.39
CA CYS A 131 11.93 -0.49 -18.41
C CYS A 131 11.61 -1.96 -18.14
N HIS A 132 12.64 -2.78 -18.01
CA HIS A 132 12.50 -4.22 -17.75
C HIS A 132 12.72 -4.58 -16.29
N GLY A 133 13.12 -3.60 -15.48
CA GLY A 133 13.33 -3.78 -14.05
C GLY A 133 13.12 -2.49 -13.26
N ARG A 134 12.97 -2.65 -11.95
CA ARG A 134 12.79 -1.52 -11.03
C ARG A 134 14.04 -0.64 -10.93
N GLU A 135 15.22 -1.23 -11.00
CA GLU A 135 16.50 -0.49 -11.00
C GLU A 135 16.58 0.43 -12.21
N GLU A 136 16.41 -0.12 -13.42
CA GLU A 136 16.37 0.65 -14.66
C GLU A 136 15.31 1.75 -14.63
N PHE A 137 14.13 1.46 -14.07
CA PHE A 137 13.09 2.46 -13.90
C PHE A 137 13.50 3.62 -13.00
N VAL A 138 14.15 3.33 -11.87
CA VAL A 138 14.67 4.35 -10.95
C VAL A 138 15.75 5.20 -11.63
N ASP A 139 16.68 4.57 -12.34
CA ASP A 139 17.72 5.27 -13.09
C ASP A 139 17.11 6.18 -14.18
N ARG A 140 16.06 5.70 -14.86
CA ARG A 140 15.37 6.47 -15.89
C ARG A 140 14.58 7.64 -15.32
N LEU A 141 13.97 7.46 -14.16
CA LEU A 141 13.33 8.56 -13.43
C LEU A 141 14.35 9.62 -13.01
N ASP A 142 15.50 9.20 -12.47
CA ASP A 142 16.57 10.13 -12.10
C ASP A 142 17.07 10.91 -13.33
N ALA A 143 17.30 10.22 -14.45
CA ALA A 143 17.68 10.86 -15.71
C ALA A 143 16.58 11.80 -16.28
N MET A 144 15.30 11.56 -15.98
CA MET A 144 14.20 12.48 -16.33
C MET A 144 14.23 13.73 -15.45
N LEU A 145 14.41 13.57 -14.13
CA LEU A 145 14.51 14.67 -13.17
C LEU A 145 15.73 15.56 -13.45
N GLN A 146 16.90 14.96 -13.73
CA GLN A 146 18.09 15.71 -14.11
C GLN A 146 17.90 16.52 -15.41
N ARG A 147 17.17 15.96 -16.40
CA ARG A 147 16.84 16.70 -17.63
C ARG A 147 15.88 17.85 -17.37
N GLU A 148 14.90 17.67 -16.50
CA GLU A 148 13.99 18.74 -16.08
C GLU A 148 14.76 19.88 -15.41
N GLU A 149 15.69 19.58 -14.51
CA GLU A 149 16.54 20.58 -13.86
C GLU A 149 17.44 21.33 -14.86
N ALA A 150 18.03 20.59 -15.82
CA ALA A 150 18.82 21.19 -16.90
C ALA A 150 17.97 22.11 -17.78
N PHE A 151 16.74 21.72 -18.12
CA PHE A 151 15.82 22.57 -18.87
C PHE A 151 15.40 23.80 -18.08
N ALA A 152 15.12 23.67 -16.78
CA ALA A 152 14.80 24.81 -15.92
C ALA A 152 15.97 25.80 -15.86
N THR A 153 17.20 25.30 -15.75
CA THR A 153 18.41 26.12 -15.75
C THR A 153 18.59 26.85 -17.08
N LEU A 154 18.47 26.14 -18.21
CA LEU A 154 18.54 26.74 -19.54
C LEU A 154 17.44 27.79 -19.78
N ALA A 155 16.21 27.52 -19.33
CA ALA A 155 15.10 28.47 -19.39
C ALA A 155 15.46 29.77 -18.66
N ALA A 156 15.99 29.65 -17.44
CA ALA A 156 16.39 30.79 -16.63
C ALA A 156 17.52 31.59 -17.29
N GLU A 157 18.55 30.93 -17.81
CA GLU A 157 19.67 31.57 -18.51
C GLU A 157 19.22 32.33 -19.77
N LYS A 158 18.33 31.72 -20.55
CA LYS A 158 17.81 32.30 -21.80
C LYS A 158 16.61 33.23 -21.59
N LYS A 159 16.14 33.36 -20.34
CA LYS A 159 14.93 34.10 -19.96
C LYS A 159 13.69 33.63 -20.74
N TRP A 160 13.62 32.33 -20.99
CA TRP A 160 12.46 31.70 -21.62
C TRP A 160 11.49 31.23 -20.55
N GLN A 161 10.21 31.16 -20.89
CA GLN A 161 9.26 30.40 -20.08
C GLN A 161 9.47 28.91 -20.34
N LEU A 162 9.21 28.07 -19.33
CA LEU A 162 9.47 26.63 -19.43
C LEU A 162 8.57 25.98 -20.52
N GLU A 163 7.38 26.54 -20.73
CA GLU A 163 6.40 26.11 -21.73
C GLU A 163 6.85 26.43 -23.16
N GLU A 164 7.69 27.46 -23.34
CA GLU A 164 8.22 27.86 -24.66
C GLU A 164 9.44 27.02 -25.06
N LEU A 165 10.02 26.31 -24.09
CA LEU A 165 11.29 25.61 -24.21
C LEU A 165 11.29 24.54 -25.31
N PRO A 166 10.26 23.68 -25.49
CA PRO A 166 10.25 22.72 -26.60
C PRO A 166 10.37 23.37 -27.98
N CYS A 167 9.67 24.49 -28.21
CA CYS A 167 9.71 25.21 -29.48
C CYS A 167 11.05 25.94 -29.67
N LYS A 168 11.51 26.66 -28.63
CA LYS A 168 12.75 27.46 -28.70
C LYS A 168 14.01 26.61 -28.81
N LEU A 169 14.02 25.45 -28.15
CA LEU A 169 15.15 24.53 -28.19
C LEU A 169 15.25 23.86 -29.57
N PHE A 170 14.12 23.54 -30.20
CA PHE A 170 14.09 23.04 -31.58
C PHE A 170 14.58 24.09 -32.59
N GLU A 171 14.13 25.35 -32.48
CA GLU A 171 14.61 26.47 -33.31
C GLU A 171 16.12 26.67 -33.17
N MET A 172 16.63 26.62 -31.93
CA MET A 172 18.05 26.78 -31.63
C MET A 172 18.91 25.64 -32.20
N VAL A 173 18.49 24.38 -32.03
CA VAL A 173 19.20 23.22 -32.57
C VAL A 173 19.25 23.28 -34.10
N ARG A 174 18.12 23.59 -34.75
CA ARG A 174 18.04 23.74 -36.21
C ARG A 174 18.92 24.88 -36.72
N SER A 175 18.98 26.00 -36.01
CA SER A 175 19.81 27.15 -36.42
C SER A 175 21.30 26.83 -36.27
N ASN A 176 21.68 26.08 -35.25
CA ASN A 176 23.07 25.66 -35.04
C ASN A 176 23.55 24.62 -36.06
N SER A 177 22.68 23.69 -36.50
CA SER A 177 23.07 22.69 -37.51
C SER A 177 23.39 23.32 -38.88
N VAL A 178 22.74 24.44 -39.22
CA VAL A 178 22.98 25.17 -40.48
C VAL A 178 24.31 25.96 -40.43
N LEU A 179 24.83 26.26 -39.24
CA LEU A 179 26.10 26.97 -39.06
C LEU A 179 27.33 26.04 -39.03
N GLN A 180 27.11 24.72 -39.09
CA GLN A 180 28.18 23.71 -39.05
C GLN A 180 28.48 23.07 -40.42
N GLU A 181 27.79 23.51 -41.49
CA GLU A 181 28.13 23.22 -42.90
C GLU A 181 28.94 24.38 -43.52
#